data_AF-A0A3P5XFB1-F1
#
_entry.id   AF-A0A3P5XFB1-F1
#
_cell.length_a   1.000
_cell.length_b   1.000
_cell.length_c   1.000
_cell.angle_alpha   90.00
_cell.angle_beta   90.00
_cell.angle_gamma   90.00
#
_symmetry.space_group_name_H-M   'P 1'
#
loop_
_entity.id
_entity.type
_entity.pdbx_description
1 polymer ?
#
loop_
_entity_poly.entity_id
_entity_poly.type
_entity_poly.pdbx_seq_one_letter_code
_entity_poly.pdbx_strand_id
1 'polypeptide(L)'
;MRGLLGPLASLTLYSASSHMAMACVDLDANTGRMFNNCGYKVIVDFKTVGGGCFTNGHGTEVIAAGGWQGTALAMSCGSQGGWQNVWAWCAYDDWVNGTCTPYAQ
;
A
#
# COMPACT_ATOMS: atom_id res chain seq x y z
N MET A 1 13.10 50.46 -42.13
CA MET A 1 12.58 49.08 -41.97
C MET A 1 13.63 48.25 -41.24
N ARG A 2 13.45 48.00 -39.94
CA ARG A 2 14.22 47.03 -39.15
C ARG A 2 13.26 46.48 -38.13
N GLY A 3 12.77 45.28 -38.40
CA GLY A 3 11.95 44.52 -37.47
C GLY A 3 12.79 43.63 -36.58
N LEU A 4 12.05 43.01 -35.66
CA LEU A 4 12.27 41.73 -34.99
C LEU A 4 12.75 41.74 -33.52
N LEU A 5 11.93 41.00 -32.76
CA LEU A 5 12.22 40.16 -31.59
C LEU A 5 12.00 40.78 -30.19
N GLY A 6 10.81 40.52 -29.65
CA GLY A 6 10.49 40.52 -28.22
C GLY A 6 9.75 39.22 -27.86
N PRO A 7 9.91 38.69 -26.64
CA PRO A 7 10.21 37.28 -26.42
C PRO A 7 8.99 36.36 -26.35
N LEU A 8 9.16 35.15 -26.87
CA LEU A 8 8.27 34.01 -26.63
C LEU A 8 8.33 33.67 -25.13
N ALA A 9 7.27 34.01 -24.40
CA ALA A 9 7.06 33.55 -23.04
C ALA A 9 6.88 32.01 -23.06
N SER A 10 7.97 31.29 -22.77
CA SER A 10 7.94 29.84 -22.59
C SER A 10 7.16 29.50 -21.31
N LEU A 11 5.86 29.28 -21.46
CA LEU A 11 5.00 28.76 -20.41
C LEU A 11 5.41 27.31 -20.14
N THR A 12 6.20 27.08 -19.10
CA THR A 12 6.58 25.72 -18.68
C THR A 12 5.37 25.09 -18.01
N LEU A 13 4.66 24.22 -18.73
CA LEU A 13 3.63 23.35 -18.18
C LEU A 13 4.30 22.41 -17.17
N TYR A 14 4.14 22.72 -15.89
CA TYR A 14 4.42 21.77 -14.82
C TYR A 14 3.37 20.67 -14.92
N SER A 15 3.69 19.62 -15.68
CA SER A 15 2.93 18.39 -15.68
C SER A 15 3.10 17.78 -14.29
N ALA A 16 2.15 18.07 -13.40
CA ALA A 16 1.96 17.31 -12.18
C ALA A 16 1.59 15.89 -12.62
N SER A 17 2.61 15.04 -12.76
CA SER A 17 2.45 13.61 -12.86
C SER A 17 1.79 13.16 -11.57
N SER A 18 0.46 13.09 -11.59
CA SER A 18 -0.35 12.31 -10.68
C SER A 18 0.13 10.87 -10.85
N HIS A 19 1.13 10.50 -10.08
CA HIS A 19 1.51 9.12 -9.87
C HIS A 19 0.25 8.49 -9.30
N MET A 20 -0.52 7.81 -10.16
CA MET A 20 -1.46 6.82 -9.69
C MET A 20 -0.55 5.80 -9.00
N ALA A 21 -0.39 5.94 -7.69
CA ALA A 21 0.24 4.94 -6.86
C ALA A 21 -0.69 3.72 -6.98
N MET A 22 -0.44 2.87 -7.97
CA MET A 22 -0.79 1.47 -7.86
C MET A 22 -0.31 1.08 -6.47
N ALA A 23 -1.23 0.59 -5.65
CA ALA A 23 -0.88 0.16 -4.31
C ALA A 23 0.31 -0.78 -4.45
N CYS A 24 1.49 -0.36 -3.99
CA CYS A 24 2.72 -1.13 -4.15
C CYS A 24 2.85 -2.18 -3.04
N VAL A 25 1.82 -2.31 -2.22
CA VAL A 25 1.64 -3.41 -1.29
C VAL A 25 0.57 -4.32 -1.88
N ASP A 26 0.80 -5.64 -1.83
CA ASP A 26 -0.11 -6.65 -2.37
C ASP A 26 -0.36 -7.74 -1.31
N LEU A 27 -1.48 -8.45 -1.44
CA LEU A 27 -1.88 -9.52 -0.54
C LEU A 27 -2.15 -10.81 -1.32
N ASP A 28 -1.40 -11.87 -1.05
CA ASP A 28 -1.68 -13.22 -1.58
C ASP A 28 -2.71 -13.92 -0.69
N ALA A 29 -3.91 -14.08 -1.24
CA ALA A 29 -5.03 -14.69 -0.55
C ALA A 29 -4.88 -16.17 -0.21
N ASN A 30 -4.02 -16.87 -0.92
CA ASN A 30 -3.83 -18.30 -0.69
C ASN A 30 -2.87 -18.56 0.47
N THR A 31 -1.89 -17.65 0.66
CA THR A 31 -0.83 -17.82 1.66
C THR A 31 -0.93 -16.84 2.83
N GLY A 32 -1.80 -15.83 2.75
CA GLY A 32 -1.91 -14.77 3.75
C GLY A 32 -0.67 -13.87 3.81
N ARG A 33 0.13 -13.82 2.74
CA ARG A 33 1.36 -13.02 2.69
C ARG A 33 1.08 -11.64 2.13
N MET A 34 1.55 -10.63 2.84
CA MET A 34 1.63 -9.27 2.34
C MET A 34 3.00 -9.02 1.74
N PHE A 35 3.03 -8.47 0.53
CA PHE A 35 4.25 -8.15 -0.21
C PHE A 35 4.37 -6.64 -0.30
N ASN A 36 5.57 -6.12 -0.05
CA ASN A 36 5.89 -4.73 -0.25
C ASN A 36 6.76 -4.59 -1.51
N ASN A 37 6.12 -4.31 -2.64
CA ASN A 37 6.77 -3.99 -3.91
C ASN A 37 7.18 -2.51 -4.01
N CYS A 38 6.96 -1.72 -2.96
CA CYS A 38 7.43 -0.34 -2.90
C CYS A 38 8.97 -0.31 -2.78
N GLY A 39 9.59 0.76 -3.30
CA GLY A 39 11.02 1.04 -3.11
C GLY A 39 11.40 1.51 -1.71
N TYR A 40 10.48 1.46 -0.74
CA TYR A 40 10.63 1.95 0.62
C TYR A 40 9.94 1.02 1.62
N LYS A 41 10.26 1.17 2.91
CA LYS A 41 9.66 0.39 3.99
C LYS A 41 8.23 0.86 4.25
N VAL A 42 7.32 -0.09 4.45
CA VAL A 42 5.91 0.21 4.78
C VAL A 42 5.55 -0.36 6.14
N ILE A 43 4.53 0.24 6.74
CA ILE A 43 3.77 -0.36 7.82
C ILE A 43 2.37 -0.70 7.29
N VAL A 44 1.92 -1.92 7.56
CA VAL A 44 0.63 -2.43 7.10
C VAL A 44 -0.19 -2.79 8.32
N ASP A 45 -1.42 -2.28 8.37
CA ASP A 45 -2.44 -2.66 9.34
C ASP A 45 -3.45 -3.56 8.67
N PHE A 46 -3.87 -4.64 9.31
CA PHE A 46 -4.77 -5.62 8.72
C PHE A 46 -5.72 -6.27 9.72
N LYS A 47 -6.89 -6.64 9.20
CA LYS A 47 -7.98 -7.26 9.97
C LYS A 47 -8.70 -8.31 9.12
N THR A 48 -8.95 -9.47 9.73
CA THR A 48 -9.87 -10.47 9.17
C THR A 48 -11.31 -10.05 9.43
N VAL A 49 -12.14 -9.96 8.39
CA VAL A 49 -13.56 -9.60 8.49
C VAL A 49 -14.48 -10.81 8.36
N GLY A 50 -14.00 -11.92 7.81
CA GLY A 50 -14.72 -13.18 7.85
C GLY A 50 -14.20 -14.21 6.85
N GLY A 51 -14.84 -15.38 6.86
CA GLY A 51 -14.58 -16.47 5.93
C GLY A 51 -13.83 -17.64 6.56
N GLY A 52 -14.51 -18.79 6.64
CA GLY A 52 -13.90 -20.09 6.93
C GLY A 52 -13.08 -20.17 8.22
N CYS A 53 -11.94 -20.83 8.09
CA CYS A 53 -11.08 -21.34 9.16
C CYS A 53 -10.08 -20.32 9.70
N PHE A 54 -10.25 -19.05 9.34
CA PHE A 54 -9.42 -17.95 9.81
C PHE A 54 -10.05 -17.34 11.04
N THR A 55 -9.27 -17.18 12.11
CA THR A 55 -9.72 -16.54 13.34
C THR A 55 -9.82 -15.03 13.14
N ASN A 56 -10.81 -14.37 13.74
CA ASN A 56 -10.90 -12.91 13.78
C ASN A 56 -9.64 -12.36 14.46
N GLY A 57 -8.68 -11.92 13.66
CA GLY A 57 -7.39 -11.41 14.09
C GLY A 57 -7.13 -10.04 13.49
N HIS A 58 -6.43 -9.22 14.26
CA HIS A 58 -5.94 -7.91 13.85
C HIS A 58 -4.44 -7.85 14.14
N GLY A 59 -3.69 -7.17 13.29
CA GLY A 59 -2.25 -7.04 13.44
C GLY A 59 -1.68 -5.92 12.60
N THR A 60 -0.49 -5.50 12.99
CA THR A 60 0.27 -4.47 12.29
C THR A 60 1.68 -4.97 12.07
N GLU A 61 2.17 -4.89 10.83
CA GLU A 61 3.48 -5.41 10.44
C GLU A 61 4.28 -4.39 9.65
N VAL A 62 5.59 -4.40 9.86
CA VAL A 62 6.54 -3.57 9.10
C VAL A 62 7.24 -4.42 8.06
N ILE A 63 7.13 -4.02 6.80
CA ILE A 63 7.67 -4.76 5.66
C ILE A 63 8.75 -3.92 4.98
N ALA A 64 9.97 -4.44 4.93
CA ALA A 64 11.07 -3.82 4.19
C ALA A 64 10.75 -3.69 2.69
N ALA A 65 11.44 -2.79 1.99
CA ALA A 65 11.30 -2.63 0.54
C ALA A 65 11.61 -3.96 -0.19
N GLY A 66 10.75 -4.37 -1.11
CA GLY A 66 10.82 -5.66 -1.80
C GLY A 66 10.57 -6.89 -0.91
N GLY A 67 10.24 -6.68 0.37
CA GLY A 67 10.04 -7.74 1.36
C GLY A 67 8.61 -8.28 1.39
N TRP A 68 8.40 -9.27 2.26
CA TRP A 68 7.07 -9.78 2.56
C TRP A 68 6.96 -10.12 4.03
N GLN A 69 5.73 -10.11 4.56
CA GLN A 69 5.41 -10.62 5.88
C GLN A 69 4.23 -11.58 5.79
N GLY A 70 4.32 -12.67 6.55
CA GLY A 70 3.16 -13.49 6.82
C GLY A 70 2.28 -12.72 7.77
N THR A 71 1.05 -12.42 7.37
CA THR A 71 0.07 -11.96 8.34
C THR A 71 -0.19 -13.15 9.27
N ALA A 72 -0.22 -12.96 10.59
CA ALA A 72 -0.50 -14.03 11.57
C ALA A 72 -1.94 -14.59 11.47
N LEU A 73 -2.58 -14.39 10.32
CA LEU A 73 -3.90 -14.86 9.92
C LEU A 73 -3.77 -16.33 9.51
N ALA A 74 -3.41 -17.17 10.47
CA ALA A 74 -3.26 -18.60 10.23
C ALA A 74 -4.62 -19.23 9.89
N MET A 75 -4.69 -19.91 8.74
CA MET A 75 -5.77 -20.85 8.43
C MET A 75 -5.74 -22.00 9.44
N SER A 76 -6.77 -22.11 10.25
CA SER A 76 -7.00 -23.24 11.15
C SER A 76 -8.22 -24.03 10.66
N CYS A 77 -8.05 -24.81 9.58
CA CYS A 77 -8.96 -25.80 8.96
C CYS A 77 -9.15 -25.63 7.42
N GLY A 78 -9.43 -26.74 6.72
CA GLY A 78 -9.49 -26.84 5.25
C GLY A 78 -10.76 -26.29 4.59
N SER A 79 -11.15 -25.04 4.87
CA SER A 79 -12.38 -24.46 4.31
C SER A 79 -12.19 -23.87 2.90
N GLN A 80 -13.17 -24.15 2.04
CA GLN A 80 -13.37 -23.59 0.69
C GLN A 80 -14.10 -22.22 0.71
N GLY A 81 -14.33 -21.63 1.88
CA GLY A 81 -15.07 -20.37 2.05
C GLY A 81 -14.18 -19.14 1.86
N GLY A 82 -14.64 -18.20 1.04
CA GLY A 82 -13.92 -16.98 0.64
C GLY A 82 -13.42 -16.16 1.83
N TRP A 83 -12.10 -16.02 1.88
CA TRP A 83 -11.36 -15.19 2.83
C TRP A 83 -11.62 -13.71 2.57
N GLN A 84 -11.91 -12.95 3.62
CA GLN A 84 -12.06 -11.50 3.55
C GLN A 84 -11.11 -10.81 4.53
N ASN A 85 -10.10 -10.15 3.98
CA ASN A 85 -9.18 -9.27 4.69
C ASN A 85 -9.38 -7.83 4.23
N VAL A 86 -9.46 -6.93 5.21
CA VAL A 86 -9.26 -5.50 5.00
C VAL A 86 -7.90 -5.14 5.53
N TRP A 87 -7.21 -4.29 4.79
CA TRP A 87 -5.89 -3.83 5.15
C TRP A 87 -5.64 -2.46 4.57
N ALA A 88 -4.78 -1.71 5.24
CA ALA A 88 -4.33 -0.39 4.86
C ALA A 88 -2.85 -0.27 5.17
N TRP A 89 -2.14 0.60 4.46
CA TRP A 89 -0.70 0.73 4.63
C TRP A 89 -0.26 2.18 4.48
N CYS A 90 0.91 2.47 5.04
CA CYS A 90 1.61 3.73 4.94
C CYS A 90 3.09 3.48 4.64
N ALA A 91 3.76 4.44 4.01
CA ALA A 91 5.22 4.50 4.12
C ALA A 91 5.57 4.61 5.61
N TYR A 92 6.58 3.84 6.04
CA TYR A 92 6.93 3.77 7.46
C TYR A 92 7.37 5.13 8.01
N ASP A 93 8.13 5.89 7.22
CA ASP A 93 8.62 7.20 7.66
C ASP A 93 7.47 8.21 7.80
N ASP A 94 6.46 8.15 6.94
CA ASP A 94 5.25 8.98 7.05
C ASP A 94 4.41 8.60 8.28
N TRP A 95 4.33 7.32 8.61
CA TRP A 95 3.70 6.87 9.84
C TRP A 95 4.44 7.36 11.09
N VAL A 96 5.76 7.21 11.14
CA VAL A 96 6.58 7.70 12.25
C VAL A 96 6.46 9.21 12.42
N ASN A 97 6.38 9.95 11.31
CA ASN A 97 6.21 11.40 11.30
C ASN A 97 4.75 11.85 11.55
N GLY A 98 3.81 10.90 11.69
CA GLY A 98 2.39 11.17 11.93
C GLY A 98 1.64 11.76 10.74
N THR A 99 2.22 11.74 9.54
CA THR A 99 1.59 12.22 8.30
C THR A 99 0.72 11.16 7.63
N CYS A 100 0.84 9.90 8.06
CA CYS A 100 0.01 8.78 7.60
C CYS A 100 -0.39 7.87 8.77
N THR A 101 -1.57 7.26 8.70
CA THR A 101 -2.00 6.24 9.67
C THR A 101 -2.70 5.10 8.94
N PRO A 102 -2.15 3.87 8.96
CA PRO A 102 -2.82 2.74 8.35
C PRO A 102 -3.98 2.35 9.27
N TYR A 103 -5.22 2.61 8.85
CA TYR A 103 -6.42 2.21 9.59
C TYR A 103 -7.21 1.22 8.72
N ALA A 104 -7.01 -0.07 8.96
CA ALA A 104 -7.82 -1.11 8.34
C ALA A 104 -9.12 -1.29 9.14
N GLN A 105 -10.20 -0.61 8.73
CA GLN A 105 -11.52 -0.72 9.38
C GLN A 105 -12.25 -2.02 9.02
#